data_AF-A0AAV1K5F4-F1
#
_entry.id   AF-A0AAV1K5F4-F1
#
_cell.length_a   1.000
_cell.length_b   1.000
_cell.length_c   1.000
_cell.angle_alpha   90.00
_cell.angle_beta   90.00
_cell.angle_gamma   90.00
#
_symmetry.space_group_name_H-M   'P 1'
#
loop_
_entity.id
_entity.type
_entity.pdbx_description
1 polymer ?
#
loop_
_entity_poly.entity_id
_entity_poly.type
_entity_poly.pdbx_seq_one_letter_code
_entity_poly.pdbx_strand_id
1 'polypeptide(L)'
;MKAWTGHEQDASLLCCRTLHVKHAAYASALYALNISILVVLLYSWRIGVNAKRYKELDDVYYGVQIAYIAIIGTQMFMVLLSIFLFYGIYKENVAFLVPWVVGCMTFMALETMAMVYSNILRDHVNKQFDAMCKAEISFLIPRILLNCFCIWCVLRLYHLLRAGVTWKGAAPIEL
;
A
#
# COMPACT_ATOMS: atom_id res chain seq x y z
N MET A 1 42.82 24.47 -22.03
CA MET A 1 41.72 24.84 -21.11
C MET A 1 40.42 24.28 -21.64
N LYS A 2 39.97 23.11 -21.16
CA LYS A 2 38.69 22.49 -21.53
C LYS A 2 38.24 21.60 -20.37
N ALA A 3 37.64 22.21 -19.36
CA ALA A 3 37.23 21.54 -18.12
C ALA A 3 35.98 22.23 -17.55
N TRP A 4 34.89 22.29 -18.31
CA TRP A 4 33.62 22.88 -17.84
C TRP A 4 32.35 22.17 -18.32
N THR A 5 32.43 21.05 -19.08
CA THR A 5 31.22 20.39 -19.63
C THR A 5 30.74 19.15 -18.85
N GLY A 6 31.44 18.72 -17.80
CA GLY A 6 31.06 17.51 -17.04
C GLY A 6 29.94 17.72 -16.01
N HIS A 7 29.82 18.92 -15.45
CA HIS A 7 28.92 19.18 -14.31
C HIS A 7 27.44 19.33 -14.71
N GLU A 8 27.15 19.78 -15.94
CA GLU A 8 25.77 19.95 -16.44
C GLU A 8 25.12 18.62 -16.88
N GLN A 9 25.89 17.68 -17.41
CA GLN A 9 25.37 16.35 -17.78
C GLN A 9 25.02 15.52 -16.55
N ASP A 10 25.83 15.56 -15.49
CA ASP A 10 25.51 14.88 -14.24
C ASP A 10 24.30 15.51 -13.55
N ALA A 11 24.16 16.84 -13.57
CA ALA A 11 23.01 17.54 -12.98
C ALA A 11 21.68 17.25 -13.70
N SER A 12 21.69 17.17 -15.04
CA SER A 12 20.49 16.87 -15.83
C SER A 12 20.06 15.40 -15.70
N LEU A 13 21.02 14.47 -15.63
CA LEU A 13 20.75 13.04 -15.41
C LEU A 13 20.30 12.76 -13.97
N LEU A 14 20.87 13.46 -12.97
CA LEU A 14 20.35 13.43 -11.60
C LEU A 14 18.92 13.99 -11.54
N CYS A 15 18.66 15.14 -12.18
CA CYS A 15 17.36 15.82 -12.19
C CYS A 15 16.27 14.93 -12.78
N CYS A 16 16.51 14.34 -13.96
CA CYS A 16 15.61 13.36 -14.58
C CYS A 16 15.37 12.14 -13.67
N ARG A 17 16.42 11.62 -13.03
CA ARG A 17 16.29 10.48 -12.12
C ARG A 17 15.49 10.85 -10.87
N THR A 18 15.69 12.03 -10.29
CA THR A 18 14.96 12.51 -9.11
C THR A 18 13.49 12.84 -9.40
N LEU A 19 13.20 13.44 -10.57
CA LEU A 19 11.84 13.68 -11.02
C LEU A 19 11.09 12.36 -11.22
N HIS A 20 11.76 11.36 -11.78
CA HIS A 20 11.23 10.01 -11.92
C HIS A 20 10.93 9.36 -10.55
N VAL A 21 11.72 9.64 -9.50
CA VAL A 21 11.42 9.14 -8.13
C VAL A 21 10.15 9.77 -7.57
N LYS A 22 9.95 11.09 -7.76
CA LYS A 22 8.74 11.78 -7.30
C LYS A 22 7.49 11.24 -8.00
N HIS A 23 7.54 11.05 -9.32
CA HIS A 23 6.45 10.42 -10.07
C HIS A 23 6.20 8.97 -9.65
N ALA A 24 7.24 8.19 -9.37
CA ALA A 24 7.10 6.83 -8.86
C ALA A 24 6.44 6.79 -7.47
N ALA A 25 6.76 7.74 -6.59
CA ALA A 25 6.11 7.86 -5.29
C ALA A 25 4.63 8.25 -5.40
N TYR A 26 4.28 9.19 -6.31
CA TYR A 26 2.87 9.50 -6.60
C TYR A 26 2.11 8.29 -7.17
N ALA A 27 2.73 7.55 -8.09
CA ALA A 27 2.15 6.33 -8.64
C ALA A 27 1.94 5.28 -7.54
N SER A 28 2.86 5.16 -6.58
CA SER A 28 2.72 4.24 -5.44
C SER A 28 1.57 4.64 -4.50
N ALA A 29 1.37 5.94 -4.26
CA ALA A 29 0.25 6.43 -3.46
C ALA A 29 -1.10 6.20 -4.16
N LEU A 30 -1.17 6.43 -5.47
CA LEU A 30 -2.35 6.15 -6.29
C LEU A 30 -2.66 4.65 -6.27
N TYR A 31 -1.64 3.82 -6.50
CA TYR A 31 -1.77 2.37 -6.46
C TYR A 31 -2.31 1.88 -5.13
N ALA A 32 -1.70 2.31 -4.01
CA ALA A 32 -2.11 1.91 -2.67
C ALA A 32 -3.58 2.27 -2.39
N LEU A 33 -3.99 3.49 -2.77
CA LEU A 33 -5.38 3.94 -2.63
C LEU A 33 -6.35 3.07 -3.45
N ASN A 34 -6.04 2.82 -4.72
CA ASN A 34 -6.90 2.02 -5.62
C ASN A 34 -7.02 0.56 -5.15
N ILE A 35 -5.89 -0.04 -4.74
CA ILE A 35 -5.89 -1.41 -4.24
C ILE A 35 -6.67 -1.52 -2.93
N SER A 36 -6.52 -0.58 -1.99
CA SER A 36 -7.29 -0.62 -0.75
C SER A 36 -8.80 -0.54 -1.01
N ILE A 37 -9.24 0.31 -1.95
CA ILE A 37 -10.66 0.38 -2.35
C ILE A 37 -11.11 -0.94 -2.98
N LEU A 38 -10.32 -1.51 -3.90
CA LEU A 38 -10.64 -2.79 -4.53
C LEU A 38 -10.81 -3.90 -3.50
N VAL A 39 -9.94 -3.96 -2.49
CA VAL A 39 -10.00 -4.97 -1.43
C VAL A 39 -11.26 -4.80 -0.60
N VAL A 40 -11.60 -3.57 -0.21
CA VAL A 40 -12.85 -3.28 0.52
C VAL A 40 -14.05 -3.78 -0.28
N LEU A 41 -14.11 -3.52 -1.58
CA LEU A 41 -15.20 -3.98 -2.45
C LEU A 41 -15.27 -5.51 -2.54
N LEU A 42 -14.13 -6.18 -2.74
CA LEU A 42 -14.07 -7.64 -2.83
C LEU A 42 -14.53 -8.32 -1.52
N TYR A 43 -14.05 -7.84 -0.37
CA TYR A 43 -14.45 -8.42 0.93
C TYR A 43 -15.88 -8.05 1.33
N SER A 44 -16.38 -6.87 0.95
CA SER A 44 -17.78 -6.50 1.16
C SER A 44 -18.73 -7.38 0.33
N TRP A 45 -18.38 -7.61 -0.94
CA TRP A 45 -19.10 -8.55 -1.80
C TRP A 45 -19.12 -9.97 -1.21
N ARG A 46 -17.97 -10.43 -0.68
CA ARG A 46 -17.85 -11.74 -0.04
C ARG A 46 -18.77 -11.91 1.16
N ILE A 47 -18.89 -10.91 2.03
CA ILE A 47 -19.84 -10.95 3.15
C ILE A 47 -21.26 -11.15 2.63
N GLY A 48 -21.65 -10.44 1.55
CA GLY A 48 -22.96 -10.59 0.92
C GLY A 48 -23.22 -11.98 0.33
N VAL A 49 -22.22 -12.59 -0.31
CA VAL A 49 -22.33 -13.98 -0.82
C VAL A 49 -22.42 -14.99 0.33
N ASN A 50 -21.60 -14.83 1.37
CA ASN A 50 -21.60 -15.71 2.53
C ASN A 50 -22.90 -15.60 3.36
N ALA A 51 -23.52 -14.41 3.43
CA ALA A 51 -24.82 -14.22 4.08
C ALA A 51 -25.94 -15.09 3.48
N LYS A 52 -25.84 -15.45 2.20
CA LYS A 52 -26.81 -16.37 1.56
C LYS A 52 -26.63 -17.84 1.99
N ARG A 53 -25.50 -18.19 2.62
CA ARG A 53 -25.17 -19.55 3.09
C ARG A 53 -25.07 -19.67 4.62
N TYR A 54 -25.71 -18.76 5.36
CA TYR A 54 -25.62 -18.70 6.82
C TYR A 54 -26.00 -20.01 7.53
N LYS A 55 -26.95 -20.79 6.99
CA LYS A 55 -27.41 -22.06 7.58
C LYS A 55 -26.38 -23.19 7.55
N GLU A 56 -25.32 -23.07 6.74
CA GLU A 56 -24.36 -24.14 6.48
C GLU A 56 -23.09 -24.00 7.34
N LEU A 57 -22.80 -22.80 7.88
CA LEU A 57 -21.54 -22.49 8.57
C LEU A 57 -21.66 -22.23 10.09
N ASP A 58 -22.89 -22.08 10.62
CA ASP A 58 -23.21 -21.90 12.06
C ASP A 58 -22.16 -21.05 12.83
N ASP A 59 -21.55 -21.54 13.92
CA ASP A 59 -20.57 -20.79 14.73
C ASP A 59 -19.32 -20.32 13.96
N VAL A 60 -18.91 -21.03 12.92
CA VAL A 60 -17.74 -20.68 12.10
C VAL A 60 -18.02 -19.47 11.22
N TYR A 61 -19.29 -19.22 10.89
CA TYR A 61 -19.71 -18.04 10.14
C TYR A 61 -19.30 -16.74 10.84
N TYR A 62 -19.49 -16.66 12.16
CA TYR A 62 -19.15 -15.49 12.95
C TYR A 62 -17.63 -15.25 13.01
N GLY A 63 -16.84 -16.32 13.16
CA GLY A 63 -15.38 -16.24 13.13
C GLY A 63 -14.82 -15.70 11.80
N VAL A 64 -15.39 -16.18 10.68
CA VAL A 64 -15.00 -15.73 9.33
C VAL A 64 -15.45 -14.30 9.07
N GLN A 65 -16.65 -13.90 9.53
CA GLN A 65 -17.13 -12.52 9.40
C GLN A 65 -16.23 -11.52 10.15
N ILE A 66 -15.82 -11.84 11.38
CA ILE A 66 -14.92 -10.97 12.16
C ILE A 66 -13.60 -10.78 11.42
N ALA A 67 -13.04 -11.83 10.83
CA ALA A 67 -11.83 -11.74 10.02
C ALA A 67 -12.02 -10.79 8.82
N TYR A 68 -13.16 -10.86 8.12
CA TYR A 68 -13.45 -9.98 6.99
C TYR A 68 -13.69 -8.53 7.37
N ILE A 69 -14.37 -8.30 8.49
CA ILE A 69 -14.53 -6.95 9.04
C ILE A 69 -13.17 -6.39 9.43
N ALA A 70 -12.27 -7.20 10.00
CA ALA A 70 -10.91 -6.77 10.31
C ALA A 70 -10.14 -6.39 9.05
N ILE A 71 -10.22 -7.19 7.96
CA ILE A 71 -9.58 -6.88 6.68
C ILE A 71 -10.15 -5.61 6.05
N ILE A 72 -11.47 -5.42 6.06
CA ILE A 72 -12.09 -4.18 5.58
C ILE A 72 -11.62 -2.99 6.42
N GLY A 73 -11.58 -3.16 7.75
CA GLY A 73 -11.10 -2.15 8.69
C GLY A 73 -9.66 -1.71 8.40
N THR A 74 -8.73 -2.65 8.26
CA THR A 74 -7.32 -2.33 7.93
C THR A 74 -7.21 -1.58 6.61
N GLN A 75 -8.01 -1.93 5.60
CA GLN A 75 -8.00 -1.25 4.31
C GLN A 75 -8.60 0.15 4.37
N MET A 76 -9.63 0.39 5.19
CA MET A 76 -10.15 1.74 5.43
C MET A 76 -9.09 2.66 6.06
N PHE A 77 -8.31 2.15 7.02
CA PHE A 77 -7.17 2.88 7.57
C PHE A 77 -6.06 3.12 6.53
N MET A 78 -5.80 2.15 5.65
CA MET A 78 -4.85 2.31 4.55
C MET A 78 -5.25 3.40 3.55
N VAL A 79 -6.54 3.58 3.28
CA VAL A 79 -7.03 4.71 2.46
C VAL A 79 -6.68 6.04 3.13
N LEU A 80 -6.95 6.20 4.42
CA LEU A 80 -6.63 7.42 5.17
C LEU A 80 -5.13 7.72 5.16
N LEU A 81 -4.31 6.70 5.45
CA LEU A 81 -2.85 6.84 5.40
C LEU A 81 -2.37 7.21 3.99
N SER A 82 -2.96 6.64 2.93
CA SER A 82 -2.57 6.95 1.55
C SER A 82 -2.89 8.38 1.17
N ILE A 83 -3.98 8.98 1.68
CA ILE A 83 -4.27 10.41 1.53
C ILE A 83 -3.20 11.25 2.25
N PHE A 84 -2.79 10.87 3.47
CA PHE A 84 -1.68 11.53 4.15
C PHE A 84 -0.36 11.40 3.40
N LEU A 85 -0.12 10.28 2.72
CA LEU A 85 1.05 10.12 1.85
C LEU A 85 1.00 11.11 0.68
N PHE A 86 -0.14 11.26 0.00
CA PHE A 86 -0.29 12.28 -1.05
C PHE A 86 0.04 13.69 -0.53
N TYR A 87 -0.52 14.04 0.63
CA TYR A 87 -0.25 15.31 1.26
C TYR A 87 1.23 15.46 1.63
N GLY A 88 1.86 14.41 2.17
CA GLY A 88 3.27 14.36 2.52
C GLY A 88 4.20 14.55 1.32
N ILE A 89 3.91 13.91 0.20
CA ILE A 89 4.65 14.08 -1.06
C ILE A 89 4.46 15.50 -1.60
N TYR A 90 3.25 16.04 -1.55
CA TYR A 90 2.95 17.41 -2.01
C TYR A 90 3.65 18.50 -1.18
N LYS A 91 3.60 18.38 0.15
CA LYS A 91 4.28 19.31 1.07
C LYS A 91 5.79 19.04 1.19
N GLU A 92 6.30 17.95 0.62
CA GLU A 92 7.68 17.46 0.76
C GLU A 92 8.07 17.25 2.23
N ASN A 93 7.10 16.85 3.06
CA ASN A 93 7.29 16.69 4.50
C ASN A 93 7.41 15.21 4.89
N VAL A 94 8.62 14.83 5.32
CA VAL A 94 8.95 13.49 5.80
C VAL A 94 8.12 13.00 7.00
N ALA A 95 7.55 13.91 7.79
CA ALA A 95 6.71 13.55 8.94
C ALA A 95 5.44 12.77 8.55
N PHE A 96 4.96 12.91 7.31
CA PHE A 96 3.79 12.17 6.81
C PHE A 96 4.17 10.90 6.03
N LEU A 97 5.41 10.79 5.54
CA LEU A 97 5.88 9.60 4.83
C LEU A 97 6.14 8.44 5.80
N VAL A 98 6.74 8.72 6.96
CA VAL A 98 7.10 7.68 7.94
C VAL A 98 5.87 6.95 8.50
N PRO A 99 4.80 7.65 8.94
CA PRO A 99 3.58 6.98 9.41
C PRO A 99 2.92 6.11 8.34
N TRP A 100 2.97 6.52 7.07
CA TRP A 100 2.44 5.69 5.99
C TRP A 100 3.23 4.40 5.81
N VAL A 101 4.57 4.47 5.80
CA VAL A 101 5.42 3.28 5.65
C VAL A 101 5.19 2.30 6.82
N VAL A 102 5.20 2.80 8.05
CA VAL A 102 4.96 1.98 9.26
C VAL A 102 3.56 1.39 9.23
N GLY A 103 2.54 2.21 8.98
CA GLY A 103 1.16 1.75 8.92
C GLY A 103 0.93 0.71 7.81
N CYS A 104 1.52 0.91 6.64
CA CYS A 104 1.46 -0.05 5.54
C CYS A 104 2.04 -1.42 5.94
N MET A 105 3.19 -1.44 6.61
CA MET A 105 3.77 -2.70 7.11
C MET A 105 2.88 -3.37 8.17
N THR A 106 2.38 -2.61 9.14
CA THR A 106 1.51 -3.13 10.20
C THR A 106 0.20 -3.69 9.64
N PHE A 107 -0.48 -2.95 8.77
CA PHE A 107 -1.75 -3.38 8.21
C PHE A 107 -1.61 -4.54 7.22
N MET A 108 -0.51 -4.62 6.46
CA MET A 108 -0.21 -5.82 5.66
C MET A 108 -0.03 -7.08 6.53
N ALA A 109 0.64 -6.95 7.67
CA ALA A 109 0.80 -8.07 8.60
C ALA A 109 -0.56 -8.49 9.19
N LEU A 110 -1.35 -7.53 9.70
CA LEU A 110 -2.68 -7.78 10.24
C LEU A 110 -3.63 -8.43 9.23
N GLU A 111 -3.60 -7.95 8.00
CA GLU A 111 -4.44 -8.50 6.93
C GLU A 111 -4.02 -9.93 6.55
N THR A 112 -2.72 -10.20 6.50
CA THR A 112 -2.20 -11.56 6.26
C THR A 112 -2.65 -12.50 7.37
N MET A 113 -2.55 -12.07 8.63
CA MET A 113 -3.00 -12.85 9.79
C MET A 113 -4.51 -13.10 9.76
N ALA A 114 -5.32 -12.08 9.47
CA ALA A 114 -6.77 -12.22 9.38
C ALA A 114 -7.18 -13.17 8.25
N MET A 115 -6.49 -13.12 7.11
CA MET A 115 -6.74 -14.03 5.99
C MET A 115 -6.36 -15.47 6.35
N VAL A 116 -5.17 -15.72 6.90
CA VAL A 116 -4.77 -17.06 7.36
C VAL A 116 -5.75 -17.60 8.40
N TYR A 117 -6.16 -16.78 9.35
CA TYR A 117 -7.15 -17.15 10.36
C TYR A 117 -8.49 -17.56 9.72
N SER A 118 -9.01 -16.76 8.78
CA SER A 118 -10.25 -17.10 8.06
C SER A 118 -10.13 -18.40 7.25
N ASN A 119 -8.95 -18.69 6.71
CA ASN A 119 -8.69 -19.92 5.96
C ASN A 119 -8.63 -21.15 6.86
N ILE A 120 -7.98 -21.06 8.03
CA ILE A 120 -7.93 -22.16 9.01
C ILE A 120 -9.33 -22.52 9.50
N LEU A 121 -10.15 -21.52 9.83
CA LEU A 121 -11.55 -21.71 10.24
C LEU A 121 -12.37 -22.43 9.16
N ARG A 122 -12.16 -22.08 7.89
CA ARG A 122 -12.85 -22.71 6.77
C ARG A 122 -12.36 -24.12 6.49
N ASP A 123 -11.05 -24.36 6.61
CA ASP A 123 -10.46 -25.68 6.43
C ASP A 123 -10.96 -26.67 7.49
N HIS A 124 -11.15 -26.21 8.73
CA HIS A 124 -11.75 -27.02 9.80
C HIS A 124 -13.15 -27.53 9.45
N VAL A 125 -13.95 -26.76 8.71
CA VAL A 125 -15.33 -27.12 8.32
C VAL A 125 -15.36 -27.94 7.03
N ASN A 126 -14.67 -27.47 5.98
CA ASN A 126 -14.77 -28.07 4.65
C ASN A 126 -13.83 -29.26 4.44
N LYS A 127 -12.85 -29.48 5.33
CA LYS A 127 -11.82 -30.55 5.25
C LYS A 127 -11.09 -30.62 3.91
N GLN A 128 -11.19 -29.57 3.09
CA GLN A 128 -10.60 -29.41 1.78
C GLN A 128 -10.36 -27.91 1.51
N PHE A 129 -9.26 -27.63 0.80
CA PHE A 129 -8.97 -26.29 0.29
C PHE A 129 -9.89 -25.96 -0.89
N ASP A 130 -10.97 -25.22 -0.60
CA ASP A 130 -11.84 -24.69 -1.63
C ASP A 130 -11.09 -23.81 -2.64
N ALA A 131 -11.56 -23.81 -3.89
CA ALA A 131 -11.06 -22.93 -4.96
C ALA A 131 -11.04 -21.44 -4.53
N MET A 132 -11.94 -21.06 -3.61
CA MET A 132 -12.03 -19.73 -3.03
C MET A 132 -10.83 -19.37 -2.14
N CYS A 133 -10.33 -20.30 -1.33
CA CYS A 133 -9.13 -20.11 -0.51
C CYS A 133 -7.88 -19.99 -1.39
N LYS A 134 -7.80 -20.82 -2.44
CA LYS A 134 -6.71 -20.76 -3.42
C LYS A 134 -6.69 -19.41 -4.16
N ALA A 135 -7.87 -18.88 -4.51
CA ALA A 135 -8.01 -17.57 -5.12
C ALA A 135 -7.55 -16.44 -4.16
N GLU A 136 -7.92 -16.49 -2.88
CA GLU A 136 -7.51 -15.49 -1.86
C GLU A 136 -5.99 -15.44 -1.69
N ILE A 137 -5.34 -16.60 -1.59
CA ILE A 137 -3.87 -16.67 -1.49
C ILE A 137 -3.22 -16.18 -2.78
N SER A 138 -3.77 -16.56 -3.95
CA SER A 138 -3.24 -16.13 -5.25
C SER A 138 -3.35 -14.61 -5.47
N PHE A 139 -4.33 -13.96 -4.85
CA PHE A 139 -4.46 -12.50 -4.88
C PHE A 139 -3.56 -11.80 -3.84
N LEU A 140 -3.37 -12.41 -2.66
CA LEU A 140 -2.53 -11.82 -1.60
C LEU A 140 -1.06 -11.74 -2.01
N ILE A 141 -0.48 -12.83 -2.52
CA ILE A 141 0.96 -12.91 -2.84
C ILE A 141 1.45 -11.77 -3.76
N PRO A 142 0.89 -11.57 -4.96
CA PRO A 142 1.33 -10.51 -5.86
C PRO A 142 1.10 -9.13 -5.24
N ARG A 143 0.04 -8.96 -4.45
CA ARG A 143 -0.24 -7.68 -3.78
C ARG A 143 0.80 -7.35 -2.72
N ILE A 144 1.25 -8.33 -1.93
CA ILE A 144 2.35 -8.12 -0.96
C ILE A 144 3.62 -7.69 -1.70
N LEU A 145 3.96 -8.34 -2.81
CA LEU A 145 5.15 -7.99 -3.60
C LEU A 145 5.07 -6.55 -4.14
N LEU A 146 3.92 -6.16 -4.68
CA LEU A 146 3.71 -4.79 -5.17
C LEU A 146 3.70 -3.75 -4.05
N ASN A 147 3.16 -4.07 -2.89
CA ASN A 147 3.21 -3.19 -1.71
C ASN A 147 4.66 -3.02 -1.21
N CYS A 148 5.46 -4.07 -1.19
CA CYS A 148 6.89 -3.99 -0.88
C CYS A 148 7.63 -3.08 -1.88
N PHE A 149 7.31 -3.19 -3.17
CA PHE A 149 7.84 -2.29 -4.19
C PHE A 149 7.42 -0.83 -3.95
N CYS A 150 6.18 -0.59 -3.56
CA CYS A 150 5.69 0.75 -3.22
C CYS A 150 6.40 1.34 -2.00
N ILE A 151 6.59 0.54 -0.94
CA ILE A 151 7.37 0.94 0.24
C ILE A 151 8.79 1.32 -0.17
N TRP A 152 9.44 0.51 -1.02
CA TRP A 152 10.78 0.83 -1.52
C TRP A 152 10.83 2.16 -2.28
N CYS A 153 9.85 2.45 -3.16
CA CYS A 153 9.73 3.73 -3.85
C CYS A 153 9.59 4.92 -2.88
N VAL A 154 8.74 4.78 -1.85
CA VAL A 154 8.52 5.84 -0.85
C VAL A 154 9.75 6.03 0.05
N LEU A 155 10.42 4.95 0.45
CA LEU A 155 11.67 5.03 1.21
C LEU A 155 12.78 5.73 0.42
N ARG A 156 12.88 5.46 -0.89
CA ARG A 156 13.82 6.16 -1.75
C ARG A 156 13.55 7.67 -1.79
N LEU A 157 12.28 8.07 -1.88
CA LEU A 157 11.89 9.48 -1.79
C LEU A 157 12.22 10.06 -0.41
N TYR A 158 11.94 9.34 0.67
CA TYR A 158 12.27 9.73 2.04
C TYR A 158 13.78 10.01 2.20
N HIS A 159 14.65 9.14 1.68
CA HIS A 159 16.10 9.35 1.74
C HIS A 159 16.54 10.60 0.97
N LEU A 160 15.94 10.88 -0.19
CA LEU A 160 16.24 12.08 -0.98
C LEU A 160 15.78 13.37 -0.28
N LEU A 161 14.57 13.37 0.29
CA LEU A 161 14.05 14.50 1.07
C LEU A 161 14.91 14.76 2.31
N ARG A 162 15.38 13.70 2.98
CA ARG A 162 16.29 13.82 4.13
C ARG A 162 17.68 14.33 3.74
N ALA A 163 18.12 14.07 2.51
CA ALA A 163 19.36 14.63 1.96
C ALA A 163 19.22 16.11 1.53
N GLY A 164 18.03 16.72 1.71
CA GLY A 164 17.79 18.13 1.41
C GLY A 164 17.39 18.41 -0.05
N VAL A 165 17.12 17.37 -0.85
CA VAL A 165 16.63 17.54 -2.22
C VAL A 165 15.17 17.97 -2.17
N THR A 166 14.88 19.17 -2.65
CA THR A 166 13.53 19.73 -2.81
C THR A 166 13.24 19.98 -4.29
N TRP A 167 11.98 19.83 -4.69
CA TRP A 167 11.51 20.13 -6.05
C TRP A 167 10.63 21.37 -6.09
N LYS A 168 10.59 22.17 -5.01
CA LYS A 168 10.12 23.55 -5.08
C LYS A 168 11.17 24.34 -5.85
N GLY A 169 10.77 24.97 -6.96
CA GLY A 169 11.67 25.77 -7.79
C GLY A 169 12.48 26.77 -6.96
N ALA A 170 13.67 27.15 -7.44
CA ALA A 170 14.53 28.12 -6.78
C ALA A 170 13.69 29.30 -6.29
N ALA A 171 13.72 29.56 -4.97
CA ALA A 171 13.03 30.70 -4.40
C ALA A 171 13.49 31.95 -5.17
N PRO A 172 12.59 32.79 -5.68
CA PRO A 172 12.99 34.07 -6.24
C PRO A 172 13.76 34.80 -5.15
N ILE A 173 15.03 35.09 -5.45
CA ILE A 173 15.88 35.90 -4.60
C ILE A 173 15.28 37.29 -4.70
N GLU A 174 14.52 37.70 -3.67
CA GLU A 174 14.07 39.09 -3.54
C GLU A 174 15.34 39.93 -3.35
N LEU A 175 15.72 40.65 -4.41
CA LEU A 175 16.86 41.56 -4.44
C LEU A 175 16.44 42.96 -3.98
#